data_AF-A0A257PGH5-F1
#
_entry.id   AF-A0A257PGH5-F1
#
_cell.length_a   1.000
_cell.length_b   1.000
_cell.length_c   1.000
_cell.angle_alpha   90.00
_cell.angle_beta   90.00
_cell.angle_gamma   90.00
#
_symmetry.space_group_name_H-M   'P 1'
#
loop_
_entity.id
_entity.type
_entity.pdbx_description
1 polymer ?
#
loop_
_entity_poly.entity_id
_entity_poly.type
_entity_poly.pdbx_seq_one_letter_code
_entity_poly.pdbx_strand_id
1 'polypeptide(L)' 'GERALTAADMIPLLFRRQLDTHHLGFALGEAIAHAHRLWAAGALQRAWQGGRRRLLQRRAPHPR' A
#
# COMPACT_ATOMS: atom_id res chain seq x y z
N GLY A 1 -0.83 -7.55 -15.33
CA GLY A 1 0.47 -7.11 -14.81
C GLY A 1 0.34 -6.91 -13.32
N GLU A 2 1.39 -7.21 -12.56
CA GLU A 2 1.48 -6.92 -11.13
C GLU A 2 1.50 -5.40 -10.92
N ARG A 3 0.57 -4.86 -10.13
CA ARG A 3 0.52 -3.43 -9.80
C ARG A 3 1.42 -3.18 -8.58
N ALA A 4 2.48 -2.40 -8.79
CA ALA A 4 3.35 -1.92 -7.72
C ALA A 4 2.83 -0.57 -7.19
N LEU A 5 2.51 -0.50 -5.91
CA LEU A 5 1.99 0.72 -5.26
C LEU A 5 2.89 1.13 -4.10
N THR A 6 2.93 2.43 -3.80
CA THR A 6 3.52 2.95 -2.56
C THR A 6 2.43 3.11 -1.49
N ALA A 7 2.82 3.28 -0.22
CA ALA A 7 1.86 3.59 0.84
C ALA A 7 1.08 4.90 0.56
N ALA A 8 1.73 5.89 -0.06
CA ALA A 8 1.06 7.12 -0.46
C ALA A 8 -0.03 6.87 -1.52
N ASP A 9 0.22 5.96 -2.48
CA ASP A 9 -0.77 5.58 -3.50
C ASP A 9 -1.98 4.84 -2.90
N MET A 10 -1.85 4.31 -1.67
CA MET A 10 -2.95 3.65 -0.96
C MET A 10 -3.87 4.63 -0.22
N ILE A 11 -3.41 5.86 0.08
CA ILE A 11 -4.20 6.86 0.80
C ILE A 11 -5.57 7.11 0.15
N PRO A 12 -5.69 7.40 -1.16
CA PRO A 12 -7.01 7.61 -1.78
C PRO A 12 -7.88 6.33 -1.85
N LEU A 13 -7.28 5.14 -1.72
CA LEU A 13 -8.01 3.88 -1.67
C LEU A 13 -8.60 3.61 -0.27
N LEU A 14 -7.87 3.98 0.77
CA LEU A 14 -8.25 3.81 2.17
C LEU A 14 -9.18 4.94 2.66
N PHE A 15 -8.95 6.16 2.19
CA PHE A 15 -9.68 7.36 2.59
C PHE A 15 -10.38 7.98 1.38
N ARG A 16 -11.69 7.75 1.28
CA ARG A 16 -12.52 8.21 0.14
C ARG A 16 -12.95 9.69 0.22
N ARG A 17 -12.66 10.38 1.33
CA ARG A 17 -12.99 11.80 1.54
C ARG A 17 -11.74 12.66 1.38
N GLN A 18 -11.91 13.93 1.00
CA GLN A 18 -10.80 14.88 0.98
C GLN A 18 -10.16 14.95 2.36
N LEU A 19 -8.88 14.61 2.41
CA LEU A 19 -8.04 14.77 3.59
C LEU A 19 -7.49 16.19 3.57
N ASP A 20 -7.85 16.98 4.58
CA ASP A 20 -7.14 18.24 4.83
C ASP A 20 -5.65 17.97 5.07
N THR A 21 -4.80 18.91 4.66
CA THR A 21 -3.34 18.83 4.77
C THR A 21 -2.85 18.45 6.17
N HIS A 22 -3.59 18.84 7.20
CA HIS A 22 -3.31 18.51 8.61
C HIS A 22 -3.49 17.02 8.93
N HIS A 23 -4.36 16.32 8.22
CA HIS A 23 -4.63 14.89 8.41
C HIS A 23 -3.80 13.98 7.49
N LEU A 24 -3.05 14.55 6.55
CA LEU A 24 -2.27 13.78 5.59
C LEU A 24 -1.19 12.92 6.26
N GLY A 25 -0.54 13.43 7.29
CA GLY A 25 0.46 12.67 8.06
C GLY A 25 -0.15 11.46 8.76
N PHE A 26 -1.33 11.63 9.37
CA PHE A 26 -2.07 10.54 9.99
C PHE A 26 -2.50 9.48 8.94
N ALA A 27 -3.05 9.93 7.82
CA ALA A 27 -3.45 9.03 6.73
C ALA A 27 -2.28 8.24 6.14
N LEU A 28 -1.10 8.86 6.02
CA LEU A 28 0.12 8.18 5.61
C LEU A 28 0.56 7.11 6.62
N GLY A 29 0.52 7.43 7.92
CA GLY A 29 0.82 6.48 8.99
C GLY A 29 -0.09 5.26 8.96
N GLU A 30 -1.40 5.48 8.82
CA GLU A 30 -2.41 4.44 8.68
C GLU A 30 -2.18 3.59 7.42
N ALA A 31 -1.86 4.22 6.28
CA ALA A 31 -1.56 3.51 5.04
C ALA A 31 -0.31 2.63 5.17
N ILE A 32 0.73 3.10 5.86
CA ILE A 32 1.94 2.31 6.15
C ILE A 32 1.60 1.13 7.07
N ALA A 33 0.80 1.34 8.11
CA ALA A 33 0.39 0.28 9.03
C ALA A 33 -0.40 -0.82 8.29
N HIS A 34 -1.34 -0.44 7.43
CA HIS A 34 -2.10 -1.39 6.59
C HIS A 34 -1.20 -2.15 5.63
N ALA A 35 -0.28 -1.46 4.95
CA ALA A 35 0.70 -2.10 4.09
C ALA A 35 1.57 -3.11 4.86
N HIS A 36 2.02 -2.76 6.07
CA HIS A 36 2.81 -3.63 6.92
C HIS A 36 2.02 -4.88 7.33
N ARG A 37 0.75 -4.72 7.74
CA ARG A 37 -0.15 -5.85 8.05
C ARG A 37 -0.32 -6.78 6.86
N LEU A 38 -0.58 -6.25 5.67
CA LEU A 38 -0.77 -7.06 4.46
C LEU A 38 0.52 -7.77 4.02
N TRP A 39 1.68 -7.13 4.22
CA TRP A 39 2.99 -7.78 4.01
C TRP A 39 3.21 -8.91 5.01
N ALA A 40 2.95 -8.70 6.30
CA ALA A 40 3.06 -9.74 7.32
C ALA A 40 2.10 -10.92 7.07
N ALA A 41 0.90 -10.65 6.54
CA ALA A 41 -0.06 -11.67 6.12
C ALA A 41 0.32 -12.38 4.80
N GLY A 42 1.42 -11.99 4.16
CA GLY A 42 1.86 -12.56 2.89
C GLY A 42 0.98 -12.18 1.70
N ALA A 43 0.12 -11.17 1.80
CA ALA A 43 -0.59 -10.60 0.65
C ALA A 43 0.24 -9.54 -0.09
N LEU A 44 1.06 -8.81 0.70
CA LEU A 44 2.14 -7.88 0.33
C LEU A 44 3.44 -8.57 -0.09
N GLN A 45 4.09 -8.16 -1.18
CA GLN A 45 5.54 -8.29 -1.35
C GLN A 45 6.18 -6.91 -1.41
N ARG A 46 7.37 -6.77 -0.81
CA ARG A 46 8.13 -5.51 -0.83
C ARG A 46 9.24 -5.60 -1.86
N ALA A 47 9.33 -4.59 -2.70
CA ALA A 47 10.42 -4.41 -3.66
C ALA A 47 11.09 -3.05 -3.47
N TRP A 48 12.38 -2.96 -3.76
CA TRP A 48 13.10 -1.70 -3.82
C TRP A 48 13.33 -1.36 -5.29
N GLN A 49 12.82 -0.23 -5.75
CA GLN A 49 12.94 0.20 -7.14
C GLN A 49 13.20 1.70 -7.22
N GLY A 50 14.34 2.08 -7.80
CA GLY A 50 14.72 3.47 -8.01
C GLY A 50 14.75 4.30 -6.70
N GLY A 51 15.30 3.72 -5.62
CA GLY A 51 15.38 4.40 -4.32
C GLY A 51 14.07 4.47 -3.54
N ARG A 52 12.96 3.92 -4.06
CA ARG A 52 11.65 3.90 -3.38
C ARG A 52 11.22 2.48 -3.04
N ARG A 53 10.54 2.35 -1.89
CA ARG A 53 9.90 1.09 -1.46
C ARG A 53 8.55 0.96 -2.16
N ARG A 54 8.38 -0.14 -2.92
CA ARG A 54 7.13 -0.48 -3.60
C ARG A 54 6.53 -1.76 -3.01
N LEU A 55 5.21 -1.85 -3.06
CA LEU A 55 4.41 -2.98 -2.62
C LEU A 55 3.79 -3.64 -3.86
N LEU A 56 4.11 -4.91 -4.07
CA LEU A 56 3.56 -5.74 -5.12
C LEU A 56 2.47 -6.60 -4.52
N GLN A 57 1.25 -6.54 -5.04
CA GLN A 57 0.22 -7.50 -4.65
C GLN A 57 0.66 -8.89 -5.10
N ARG A 58 0.75 -9.85 -4.17
CA ARG A 58 0.82 -11.26 -4.55
C ARG A 58 -0.47 -11.60 -5.28
N ARG A 59 -0.36 -11.94 -6.56
CA ARG A 59 -1.49 -12.60 -7.26
C ARG A 59 -1.84 -13.83 -6.44
N ALA A 60 -3.07 -13.90 -5.94
CA ALA A 60 -3.61 -15.17 -5.47
C ALA A 60 -3.45 -16.19 -6.61
N PRO A 61 -2.98 -17.43 -6.33
CA PRO A 61 -3.00 -18.46 -7.36
C PRO A 61 -4.44 -18.56 -7.86
N HIS A 62 -4.62 -18.38 -9.17
CA HIS A 62 -5.92 -18.52 -9.81
C HIS A 62 -6.40 -19.96 -9.53
N PRO A 63 -7.53 -20.17 -8.82
CA PRO A 63 -8.07 -21.51 -8.70
C PRO A 63 -8.45 -21.96 -10.12
N ARG A 64 -7.84 -23.05 -10.58
CA ARG A 64 -8.28 -23.75 -11.79
C ARG A 64 -9.60 -24.46 -11.52
#